data_AF-A0A3R6D0A4-F1
#
_entry.id   AF-A0A3R6D0A4-F1
#
_cell.length_a   1.000
_cell.length_b   1.000
_cell.length_c   1.000
_cell.angle_alpha   90.00
_cell.angle_beta   90.00
_cell.angle_gamma   90.00
#
_symmetry.space_group_name_H-M   'P 1'
#
loop_
_entity.id
_entity.type
_entity.pdbx_description
1 polymer ?
#
loop_
_entity_poly.entity_id
_entity_poly.type
_entity_poly.pdbx_seq_one_letter_code
_entity_poly.pdbx_strand_id
1 'polypeptide(L)'
;MDPNFNRRQFIGLAVCVAVNTALTGCKKKEPEWTVEKDDKLKPLAFEISEGKATPLSGSGWKRCDDYIHLQLSGSSIPDRKIAKVKQKKGTLIVYVDNGNSEVQSMDLVLTQYKITGGDISQIVNLVLDENGTRTEVFNADSTGSLDR
;
A
#
# COMPACT_ATOMS: atom_id res chain seq x y z
N MET A 1 -22.34 44.20 -43.27
CA MET A 1 -22.63 43.06 -44.15
C MET A 1 -21.40 42.19 -44.23
N ASP A 2 -21.57 40.89 -44.01
CA ASP A 2 -20.51 39.88 -44.07
C ASP A 2 -19.76 39.89 -45.43
N PRO A 3 -18.46 39.55 -45.44
CA PRO A 3 -17.62 39.66 -46.63
C PRO A 3 -17.85 38.47 -47.56
N ASN A 4 -17.94 38.72 -48.87
CA ASN A 4 -18.00 37.66 -49.88
C ASN A 4 -16.82 37.77 -50.86
N PHE A 5 -16.06 36.68 -50.91
CA PHE A 5 -15.16 36.20 -51.97
C PHE A 5 -13.97 37.07 -52.41
N ASN A 6 -12.74 36.58 -52.17
CA ASN A 6 -11.85 36.21 -53.28
C ASN A 6 -10.64 35.34 -52.90
N ARG A 7 -10.37 34.38 -53.78
CA ARG A 7 -9.06 33.86 -54.25
C ARG A 7 -8.14 33.03 -53.35
N ARG A 8 -8.16 31.74 -53.71
CA ARG A 8 -7.11 30.71 -53.64
C ARG A 8 -5.69 31.22 -53.91
N GLN A 9 -4.74 30.79 -53.05
CA GLN A 9 -3.33 30.57 -53.39
C GLN A 9 -2.90 29.25 -52.73
N PHE A 10 -2.54 28.26 -53.55
CA PHE A 10 -1.93 27.00 -53.14
C PHE A 10 -0.44 27.22 -52.91
N ILE A 11 0.10 26.97 -51.71
CA ILE A 11 1.52 26.68 -51.50
C ILE A 11 1.68 25.78 -50.27
N GLY A 12 2.42 24.69 -50.41
CA GLY A 12 3.31 24.23 -49.34
C GLY A 12 2.98 22.91 -48.68
N LEU A 13 3.49 21.83 -49.26
CA LEU A 13 3.73 20.54 -48.63
C LEU A 13 4.59 20.73 -47.35
N ALA A 14 4.12 20.25 -46.20
CA ALA A 14 4.97 19.86 -45.08
C ALA A 14 4.20 18.90 -44.17
N VAL A 15 4.08 17.64 -44.58
CA VAL A 15 3.73 16.55 -43.66
C VAL A 15 4.97 16.29 -42.81
N CYS A 16 5.09 17.02 -41.70
CA CYS A 16 6.01 16.65 -40.62
C CYS A 16 5.33 15.53 -39.82
N VAL A 17 5.48 14.27 -40.27
CA VAL A 17 5.39 13.14 -39.33
C VAL A 17 6.62 13.26 -38.44
N ALA A 18 6.46 13.98 -37.33
CA ALA A 18 7.40 13.89 -36.24
C ALA A 18 7.30 12.47 -35.68
N VAL A 19 8.17 11.59 -36.16
CA VAL A 19 8.52 10.37 -35.43
C VAL A 19 9.25 10.86 -34.18
N ASN A 20 8.48 11.15 -33.12
CA ASN A 20 9.04 11.20 -31.78
C ASN A 20 9.54 9.79 -31.49
N THR A 21 10.82 9.55 -31.79
CA THR A 21 11.57 8.41 -31.30
C THR A 21 11.49 8.48 -29.77
N ALA A 22 10.59 7.67 -29.25
CA ALA A 22 10.33 7.57 -27.84
C ALA A 22 11.60 7.03 -27.15
N LEU A 23 12.36 7.92 -26.53
CA LEU A 23 13.20 7.53 -25.39
C LEU A 23 12.25 7.32 -24.19
N THR A 24 11.38 6.32 -24.31
CA THR A 24 10.67 5.76 -23.17
C THR A 24 11.72 4.97 -22.40
N GLY A 25 12.48 5.65 -21.53
CA GLY A 25 13.10 4.96 -20.43
C GLY A 25 12.00 4.15 -19.77
N CYS A 26 12.08 2.83 -19.86
CA CYS A 26 11.09 1.92 -19.30
C CYS A 26 11.06 2.13 -17.79
N LYS A 27 10.30 3.13 -17.32
CA LYS A 27 9.86 3.16 -15.93
C LYS A 27 8.92 1.97 -15.82
N LYS A 28 9.43 0.85 -15.31
CA LYS A 28 8.58 -0.28 -14.89
C LYS A 28 7.45 0.34 -14.07
N LYS A 29 6.21 0.18 -14.54
CA LYS A 29 5.03 0.64 -13.82
C LYS A 29 5.10 0.02 -12.43
N GLU A 30 5.06 0.85 -11.39
CA GLU A 30 5.02 0.33 -10.01
C GLU A 30 3.79 -0.58 -9.89
N PRO A 31 3.92 -1.74 -9.22
CA PRO A 31 2.78 -2.62 -9.01
C PRO A 31 1.69 -1.88 -8.24
N GLU A 32 0.46 -2.05 -8.70
CA GLU A 32 -0.71 -1.51 -8.04
C GLU A 32 -1.10 -2.43 -6.90
N TRP A 33 -1.40 -1.84 -5.74
CA TRP A 33 -1.78 -2.57 -4.53
C TRP A 33 -3.18 -2.11 -4.11
N THR A 34 -4.03 -3.07 -3.79
CA THR A 34 -5.39 -2.86 -3.32
C THR A 34 -5.48 -3.27 -1.86
N VAL A 35 -6.30 -2.54 -1.10
CA VAL A 35 -6.48 -2.77 0.32
C VAL A 35 -7.95 -2.88 0.63
N GLU A 36 -8.32 -3.93 1.34
CA GLU A 36 -9.69 -4.17 1.80
C GLU A 36 -9.66 -4.47 3.30
N LYS A 37 -10.51 -3.79 4.06
CA LYS A 37 -10.75 -4.13 5.46
C LYS A 37 -11.57 -5.43 5.49
N ASP A 38 -11.11 -6.42 6.24
CA ASP A 38 -11.78 -7.73 6.32
C ASP A 38 -11.94 -8.17 7.77
N ASP A 39 -13.12 -7.88 8.34
CA ASP A 39 -13.49 -8.21 9.73
C ASP A 39 -13.67 -9.73 9.96
N LYS A 40 -13.59 -10.56 8.90
CA LYS A 40 -13.63 -12.02 9.02
C LYS A 40 -12.24 -12.62 9.27
N LEU A 41 -11.18 -11.84 9.07
CA LEU A 41 -9.82 -12.28 9.39
C LEU A 41 -9.65 -12.38 10.90
N LYS A 42 -9.16 -13.54 11.35
CA LYS A 42 -8.80 -13.71 12.76
C LYS A 42 -7.58 -12.84 13.07
N PRO A 43 -7.54 -12.15 14.22
CA PRO A 43 -6.35 -11.44 14.68
C PRO A 43 -5.09 -12.31 14.62
N LEU A 44 -3.96 -11.68 14.32
CA LEU A 44 -2.65 -12.33 14.35
C LEU A 44 -2.32 -12.70 15.80
N ALA A 45 -2.08 -13.98 16.03
CA ALA A 45 -1.55 -14.50 17.28
C ALA A 45 -0.02 -14.61 17.15
N PHE A 46 0.70 -14.25 18.21
CA PHE A 46 2.14 -14.40 18.28
C PHE A 46 2.47 -15.31 19.46
N GLU A 47 3.34 -16.29 19.25
CA GLU A 47 3.90 -17.04 20.36
C GLU A 47 5.01 -16.21 20.99
N ILE A 48 4.72 -15.64 22.16
CA ILE A 48 5.78 -15.21 23.09
C ILE A 48 6.23 -16.48 23.78
N SER A 49 7.54 -16.67 23.92
CA SER A 49 8.28 -17.88 24.27
C SER A 49 7.83 -18.61 25.56
N GLU A 50 6.62 -19.16 25.62
CA GLU A 50 6.11 -20.08 26.67
C GLU A 50 5.02 -21.04 26.11
N GLY A 51 4.97 -21.27 24.80
CA GLY A 51 4.08 -22.28 24.19
C GLY A 51 2.58 -21.92 24.19
N LYS A 52 2.23 -20.65 24.44
CA LYS A 52 0.85 -20.15 24.34
C LYS A 52 0.81 -18.96 23.38
N ALA A 53 0.31 -19.20 22.17
CA ALA A 53 0.03 -18.15 21.20
C ALA A 53 -0.92 -17.12 21.83
N THR A 54 -0.39 -15.95 22.15
CA THR A 54 -1.16 -14.85 22.72
C THR A 54 -1.29 -13.79 21.62
N PRO A 55 -2.50 -13.33 21.28
CA PRO A 55 -2.63 -12.18 20.40
C PRO A 55 -1.96 -10.99 21.09
N LEU A 56 -0.82 -10.52 20.56
CA LEU A 56 -0.29 -9.22 20.95
C LEU A 56 -1.30 -8.21 20.44
N SER A 57 -1.64 -7.27 21.31
CA SER A 57 -2.46 -6.10 21.01
C SER A 57 -1.76 -5.09 20.08
N GLY A 58 -0.80 -5.55 19.28
CA GLY A 58 0.07 -4.74 18.43
C GLY A 58 -0.21 -4.92 16.94
N SER A 59 0.27 -3.95 16.14
CA SER A 59 0.27 -4.05 14.70
C SER A 59 1.22 -5.17 14.25
N GLY A 60 0.78 -5.97 13.28
CA GLY A 60 1.53 -7.10 12.77
C GLY A 60 1.15 -7.41 11.34
N TRP A 61 1.98 -8.16 10.64
CA TRP A 61 1.64 -8.63 9.30
C TRP A 61 2.16 -10.04 9.05
N LYS A 62 1.57 -10.74 8.09
CA LYS A 62 2.11 -11.98 7.55
C LYS A 62 1.78 -12.13 6.07
N ARG A 63 2.54 -12.99 5.39
CA ARG A 63 2.20 -13.38 4.02
C ARG A 63 1.18 -14.52 4.05
N CYS A 64 0.18 -14.41 3.20
CA CYS A 64 -0.69 -15.50 2.81
C CYS A 64 -0.42 -15.81 1.32
N ASP A 65 -1.06 -16.86 0.79
CA ASP A 65 -0.80 -17.31 -0.58
C ASP A 65 -1.12 -16.23 -1.63
N ASP A 66 -2.23 -15.52 -1.45
CA ASP A 66 -2.80 -14.57 -2.43
C ASP A 66 -2.95 -13.13 -1.89
N TYR A 67 -2.63 -12.89 -0.61
CA TYR A 67 -2.66 -11.56 -0.01
C TYR A 67 -1.63 -11.42 1.13
N ILE A 68 -1.38 -10.18 1.53
CA ILE A 68 -0.72 -9.86 2.78
C ILE A 68 -1.79 -9.54 3.81
N HIS A 69 -1.76 -10.26 4.93
CA HIS A 69 -2.61 -9.96 6.08
C HIS A 69 -1.91 -8.90 6.91
N LEU A 70 -2.51 -7.71 7.01
CA LEU A 70 -2.08 -6.64 7.91
C LEU A 70 -3.09 -6.49 9.05
N GLN A 71 -2.60 -6.59 10.29
CA GLN A 71 -3.30 -6.18 11.50
C GLN A 71 -2.76 -4.82 11.95
N LEU A 72 -3.66 -3.87 12.16
CA LEU A 72 -3.33 -2.61 12.83
C LEU A 72 -3.88 -2.66 14.25
N SER A 73 -3.01 -2.41 15.23
CA SER A 73 -3.46 -2.05 16.57
C SER A 73 -3.79 -0.57 16.59
N GLY A 74 -5.06 -0.24 16.78
CA GLY A 74 -5.45 1.09 17.15
C GLY A 74 -5.05 1.31 18.61
N SER A 75 -4.00 2.09 18.85
CA SER A 75 -4.03 2.97 20.01
C SER A 75 -5.13 4.00 19.73
N SER A 76 -6.38 3.66 20.03
CA SER A 76 -7.41 4.65 20.33
C SER A 76 -7.89 5.57 19.18
N ILE A 77 -7.73 5.18 17.90
CA ILE A 77 -8.24 5.96 16.76
C ILE A 77 -9.16 5.07 15.89
N PRO A 78 -10.49 5.21 16.02
CA PRO A 78 -11.47 4.38 15.31
C PRO A 78 -11.52 4.62 13.79
N ASP A 79 -11.00 5.76 13.31
CA ASP A 79 -11.07 6.17 11.91
C ASP A 79 -9.78 5.92 11.11
N ARG A 80 -8.81 5.17 11.64
CA ARG A 80 -7.58 4.84 10.91
C ARG A 80 -7.93 4.15 9.59
N LYS A 81 -7.48 4.73 8.48
CA LYS A 81 -7.67 4.18 7.12
C LYS A 81 -6.33 4.08 6.42
N ILE A 82 -6.21 3.06 5.56
CA ILE A 82 -5.04 2.95 4.70
C ILE A 82 -5.29 3.85 3.49
N ALA A 83 -4.48 4.90 3.36
CA ALA A 83 -4.62 5.90 2.32
C ALA A 83 -4.02 5.41 0.98
N LYS A 84 -2.88 4.72 1.06
CA LYS A 84 -2.18 4.17 -0.11
C LYS A 84 -1.16 3.12 0.32
N VAL A 85 -0.78 2.26 -0.62
CA VAL A 85 0.28 1.27 -0.44
C VAL A 85 1.28 1.38 -1.58
N LYS A 86 2.57 1.28 -1.26
CA LYS A 86 3.66 1.28 -2.24
C LYS A 86 4.67 0.19 -1.93
N GLN A 87 5.24 -0.39 -2.97
CA GLN A 87 6.37 -1.32 -2.81
C GLN A 87 7.68 -0.65 -3.20
N LYS A 88 8.71 -0.80 -2.37
CA LYS A 88 10.07 -0.35 -2.67
C LYS A 88 11.07 -1.40 -2.21
N LYS A 89 11.77 -2.03 -3.17
CA LYS A 89 12.87 -3.00 -2.92
C LYS A 89 12.49 -4.10 -1.90
N GLY A 90 11.31 -4.69 -2.05
CA GLY A 90 10.83 -5.75 -1.14
C GLY A 90 10.20 -5.25 0.18
N THR A 91 10.17 -3.94 0.42
CA THR A 91 9.40 -3.35 1.53
C THR A 91 8.05 -2.86 1.03
N LEU A 92 6.97 -3.27 1.71
CA LEU A 92 5.65 -2.70 1.53
C LEU A 92 5.47 -1.52 2.49
N ILE A 93 5.29 -0.32 1.94
CA ILE A 93 5.05 0.91 2.69
C ILE A 93 3.55 1.19 2.66
N VAL A 94 2.92 1.08 3.83
CA VAL A 94 1.49 1.30 4.03
C VAL A 94 1.32 2.67 4.68
N TYR A 95 0.70 3.59 3.95
CA TYR A 95 0.47 4.93 4.44
C TYR A 95 -0.87 4.95 5.16
N VAL A 96 -0.84 5.30 6.44
CA VAL A 96 -2.03 5.32 7.29
C VAL A 96 -2.45 6.76 7.49
N ASP A 97 -3.71 7.03 7.15
CA ASP A 97 -4.40 8.24 7.53
C ASP A 97 -5.01 8.03 8.91
N ASN A 98 -4.48 8.77 9.89
CA ASN A 98 -4.95 8.73 11.27
C ASN A 98 -6.18 9.64 11.49
N GLY A 99 -6.67 10.33 10.45
CA GLY A 99 -7.76 11.30 10.57
C GLY A 99 -7.41 12.47 11.50
N ASN A 100 -8.44 13.24 11.87
CA ASN A 100 -8.34 14.34 12.86
C ASN A 100 -8.81 13.89 14.26
N SER A 101 -8.91 12.59 14.51
CA SER A 101 -9.63 12.09 15.68
C SER A 101 -8.77 12.26 16.93
N GLU A 102 -9.26 13.05 17.89
CA GLU A 102 -8.78 13.02 19.28
C GLU A 102 -8.89 11.57 19.78
N VAL A 103 -7.92 11.11 20.58
CA VAL A 103 -7.89 9.76 21.17
C VAL A 103 -9.23 9.46 21.86
N GLN A 104 -10.09 8.63 21.27
CA GLN A 104 -11.50 8.52 21.71
C GLN A 104 -11.80 7.38 22.68
N SER A 105 -10.90 6.42 22.91
CA SER A 105 -11.12 5.41 23.96
C SER A 105 -9.84 4.68 24.38
N MET A 106 -9.85 4.14 25.61
CA MET A 106 -8.82 3.23 26.11
C MET A 106 -8.92 1.80 25.55
N ASP A 107 -9.89 1.52 24.68
CA ASP A 107 -10.13 0.18 24.16
C ASP A 107 -9.18 -0.13 22.99
N LEU A 108 -8.49 -1.25 23.10
CA LEU A 108 -7.65 -1.79 22.03
C LEU A 108 -8.55 -2.33 20.91
N VAL A 109 -8.59 -1.62 19.78
CA VAL A 109 -9.28 -2.09 18.57
C VAL A 109 -8.24 -2.63 17.59
N LEU A 110 -8.39 -3.90 17.22
CA LEU A 110 -7.58 -4.53 16.17
C LEU A 110 -8.37 -4.51 14.87
N THR A 111 -7.79 -3.92 13.83
CA THR A 111 -8.39 -3.87 12.49
C THR A 111 -7.56 -4.69 11.52
N GLN A 112 -8.21 -5.57 10.76
CA GLN A 112 -7.56 -6.50 9.84
C GLN A 112 -7.80 -6.06 8.40
N TYR A 113 -6.77 -6.20 7.57
CA TYR A 113 -6.79 -5.86 6.16
C TYR A 113 -6.18 -6.97 5.32
N LYS A 114 -6.76 -7.16 4.14
CA LYS A 114 -6.14 -7.87 3.01
C LYS A 114 -5.49 -6.85 2.10
N ILE A 115 -4.21 -7.06 1.81
CA ILE A 115 -3.49 -6.28 0.81
C ILE A 115 -3.15 -7.22 -0.35
N THR A 116 -3.72 -6.96 -1.51
CA THR A 116 -3.53 -7.74 -2.75
C THR A 116 -2.88 -6.87 -3.82
N GLY A 117 -2.25 -7.47 -4.83
CA GLY A 117 -1.65 -6.69 -5.92
C GLY A 117 -0.36 -7.29 -6.44
N GLY A 118 0.74 -6.55 -6.31
CA GLY A 118 2.06 -6.91 -6.81
C GLY A 118 2.60 -8.28 -6.35
N ASP A 119 3.87 -8.55 -6.63
CA ASP A 119 4.48 -9.83 -6.28
C ASP A 119 4.68 -9.94 -4.75
N ILE A 120 3.72 -10.58 -4.07
CA ILE A 120 3.73 -10.81 -2.61
C ILE A 120 4.95 -11.60 -2.17
N SER A 121 5.47 -12.50 -3.02
CA SER A 121 6.63 -13.34 -2.68
C SER A 121 7.91 -12.51 -2.48
N GLN A 122 7.98 -11.32 -3.10
CA GLN A 122 9.11 -10.40 -2.98
C GLN A 122 9.04 -9.52 -1.73
N ILE A 123 7.93 -9.55 -0.98
CA ILE A 123 7.77 -8.73 0.21
C ILE A 123 8.44 -9.40 1.40
N VAL A 124 9.44 -8.72 1.94
CA VAL A 124 10.25 -9.17 3.08
C VAL A 124 10.08 -8.28 4.31
N ASN A 125 9.58 -7.05 4.14
CA ASN A 125 9.35 -6.10 5.22
C ASN A 125 8.07 -5.29 4.98
N LEU A 126 7.43 -4.82 6.05
CA LEU A 126 6.28 -3.93 6.01
C LEU A 126 6.50 -2.76 6.97
N VAL A 127 6.24 -1.55 6.49
CA VAL A 127 6.40 -0.30 7.24
C VAL A 127 5.09 0.47 7.20
N LEU A 128 4.64 0.96 8.36
CA LEU A 128 3.61 1.99 8.42
C LEU A 128 4.26 3.36 8.28
N ASP A 129 3.71 4.19 7.41
CA ASP A 129 4.06 5.60 7.29
C ASP A 129 2.86 6.42 7.81
N GLU A 130 2.99 6.91 9.04
CA GLU A 130 2.00 7.72 9.74
C GLU A 130 2.48 9.17 9.76
N ASN A 131 1.94 9.99 8.87
CA ASN A 131 2.32 11.40 8.71
C ASN A 131 3.84 11.61 8.58
N GLY A 132 4.54 10.73 7.85
CA GLY A 132 5.99 10.79 7.65
C GLY A 132 6.81 10.04 8.69
N THR A 133 6.20 9.60 9.79
CA THR A 133 6.86 8.73 10.78
C THR A 133 6.77 7.29 10.31
N ARG A 134 7.93 6.63 10.20
CA ARG A 134 8.01 5.25 9.71
C ARG A 134 8.30 4.27 10.83
N THR A 135 7.42 3.28 10.95
CA THR A 135 7.52 2.23 11.95
C THR A 135 7.49 0.88 11.25
N GLU A 136 8.49 0.04 11.50
CA GLU A 136 8.47 -1.35 11.03
C GLU A 136 7.39 -2.14 11.76
N VAL A 137 6.66 -2.95 11.01
CA VAL A 137 5.57 -3.76 11.55
C VAL A 137 6.08 -5.17 11.79
N PHE A 138 5.73 -5.71 12.95
CA PHE A 138 6.14 -7.05 13.33
C PHE A 138 5.68 -8.09 12.30
N ASN A 139 6.63 -8.88 11.80
CA ASN A 139 6.33 -9.99 10.89
C ASN A 139 5.96 -11.23 11.71
N ALA A 140 4.70 -11.65 11.67
CA ALA A 140 4.21 -12.81 12.41
C ALA A 140 4.93 -14.10 12.01
N ASP A 141 5.38 -14.20 10.76
CA ASP A 141 6.10 -15.37 10.26
C ASP A 141 7.52 -15.48 10.86
N SER A 142 8.07 -14.39 11.41
CA SER A 142 9.41 -14.40 12.02
C SER A 142 9.50 -15.14 13.35
N THR A 143 8.35 -15.45 13.98
CA THR A 143 8.28 -16.17 15.27
C THR A 143 8.73 -17.63 15.16
N GLY A 144 8.82 -18.21 13.96
CA GLY A 144 9.35 -19.56 13.72
C GLY A 144 10.88 -19.68 13.71
N SER A 145 11.65 -18.62 14.00
CA SER A 145 13.11 -18.60 13.85
C SER A 145 13.90 -18.57 15.17
N LEU A 146 13.28 -18.84 16.32
CA LEU A 146 13.99 -18.88 17.62
C LEU A 146 14.54 -20.26 18.02
N ASP A 147 14.46 -21.26 17.14
CA ASP A 147 15.14 -22.54 17.30
C ASP A 147 16.24 -22.70 16.24
N ARG A 148 17.43 -22.11 16.46
CA ARG A 148 18.70 -22.59 15.90
C ARG A 148 19.87 -22.26 16.82
#